data_AF-A0A172NEM9-F1
#
_entry.id   AF-A0A172NEM9-F1
#
_cell.length_a   1.000
_cell.length_b   1.000
_cell.length_c   1.000
_cell.angle_alpha   90.00
_cell.angle_beta   90.00
_cell.angle_gamma   90.00
#
_symmetry.space_group_name_H-M   'P 1'
#
loop_
_entity.id
_entity.type
_entity.pdbx_description
1 polymer ?
#
loop_
_entity_poly.entity_id
_entity_poly.type
_entity_poly.pdbx_seq_one_letter_code
_entity_poly.pdbx_strand_id
1 'polypeptide(L)'
;MPAPRFKTCRQISENVWQIKKLTQKQKAIILKLQKKTNKKQSDFSKQLQTIQKLSLFYDKLPIKKMQKSKTQTYLDKKNSLLFDIEKRLDVILVRLNFCSTTFQARQLISHKKIYVNYKMVNIPGFQVSNGDLISIQGNSLYCIKSKIRQNLRSNRIWKMKPTHLEVNYRTLKAVLLYEPQQIQFPYNIDLDLLD
;
A
#
# COMPACT_ATOMS: atom_id res chain seq x y z
N MET A 1 -6.67 -17.53 4.49
CA MET A 1 -5.80 -16.38 4.83
C MET A 1 -4.97 -16.71 6.06
N PRO A 2 -3.66 -16.36 6.14
CA PRO A 2 -2.84 -16.71 7.31
C PRO A 2 -3.35 -16.06 8.59
N ALA A 3 -3.19 -16.76 9.72
CA ALA A 3 -3.71 -16.38 11.04
C ALA A 3 -3.44 -14.91 11.46
N PRO A 4 -2.21 -14.35 11.33
CA PRO A 4 -1.95 -12.96 11.73
C PRO A 4 -2.71 -11.93 10.90
N ARG A 5 -2.88 -12.17 9.59
CA ARG A 5 -3.67 -11.29 8.72
C ARG A 5 -5.17 -11.43 8.99
N PHE A 6 -5.63 -12.62 9.36
CA PHE A 6 -7.04 -12.79 9.72
C PHE A 6 -7.39 -12.11 11.07
N LYS A 7 -6.43 -12.00 12.00
CA LYS A 7 -6.61 -11.25 13.26
C LYS A 7 -6.95 -9.77 13.01
N THR A 8 -6.25 -9.13 12.08
CA THR A 8 -6.53 -7.74 11.69
C THR A 8 -7.88 -7.59 10.97
N CYS A 9 -8.27 -8.57 10.14
CA CYS A 9 -9.61 -8.58 9.54
C CYS A 9 -10.73 -8.69 10.57
N ARG A 10 -10.53 -9.44 11.66
CA ARG A 10 -11.50 -9.48 12.76
C ARG A 10 -11.61 -8.14 13.48
N GLN A 11 -10.49 -7.44 13.66
CA GLN A 11 -10.46 -6.15 14.33
C GLN A 11 -11.24 -5.07 13.55
N ILE A 12 -11.10 -5.03 12.22
CA ILE A 12 -11.85 -4.10 11.36
C ILE A 12 -13.24 -4.64 10.99
N SER A 13 -13.50 -5.93 11.21
CA SER A 13 -14.68 -6.67 10.74
C SER A 13 -14.83 -6.69 9.20
N GLU A 14 -13.74 -6.53 8.45
CA GLU A 14 -13.72 -6.57 6.99
C GLU A 14 -12.39 -7.11 6.41
N ASN A 15 -12.41 -7.47 5.13
CA ASN A 15 -11.20 -7.90 4.40
C ASN A 15 -10.59 -6.75 3.61
N VAL A 16 -9.67 -6.03 4.24
CA VAL A 16 -8.99 -4.85 3.67
C VAL A 16 -8.20 -5.17 2.39
N TRP A 17 -7.54 -6.33 2.32
CA TRP A 17 -6.63 -6.62 1.21
C TRP A 17 -7.29 -7.28 0.00
N GLN A 18 -8.42 -7.98 0.17
CA GLN A 18 -9.16 -8.71 -0.88
C GLN A 18 -8.37 -9.76 -1.72
N ILE A 19 -7.06 -9.92 -1.54
CA ILE A 19 -6.15 -10.84 -2.28
C ILE A 19 -6.55 -12.31 -2.16
N LYS A 20 -6.85 -12.75 -0.94
CA LYS A 20 -7.16 -14.15 -0.65
C LYS A 20 -8.61 -14.23 -0.21
N LYS A 21 -9.38 -15.06 -0.92
CA LYS A 21 -10.73 -15.44 -0.48
C LYS A 21 -10.63 -15.97 0.95
N LEU A 22 -11.46 -15.44 1.83
CA LEU A 22 -11.66 -15.96 3.18
C LEU A 22 -12.28 -17.36 3.08
N THR A 23 -11.89 -18.26 3.97
CA THR A 23 -12.59 -19.55 4.10
C THR A 23 -14.02 -19.32 4.58
N GLN A 24 -14.93 -20.26 4.33
CA GLN A 24 -16.32 -20.15 4.78
C GLN A 24 -16.43 -19.89 6.29
N LYS A 25 -15.64 -20.61 7.10
CA LYS A 25 -15.53 -20.38 8.56
C LYS A 25 -15.10 -18.94 8.89
N GLN A 26 -14.09 -18.42 8.19
CA GLN A 26 -13.59 -17.05 8.38
C GLN A 26 -14.64 -15.99 8.00
N LYS A 27 -15.39 -16.22 6.92
CA LYS A 27 -16.50 -15.34 6.50
C LYS A 27 -17.61 -15.31 7.54
N ALA A 28 -18.02 -16.47 8.06
CA ALA A 28 -19.06 -16.57 9.08
C ALA A 28 -18.69 -15.80 10.36
N ILE A 29 -17.41 -15.84 10.78
CA ILE A 29 -16.92 -15.08 11.92
C ILE A 29 -17.04 -13.56 11.66
N ILE A 30 -16.61 -13.09 10.47
CA ILE A 30 -16.71 -11.68 10.11
C ILE A 30 -18.18 -11.21 10.09
N LEU A 31 -19.08 -11.98 9.49
CA LEU A 31 -20.51 -11.68 9.45
C LEU A 31 -21.12 -11.58 10.85
N LYS A 32 -20.73 -12.48 11.77
CA LYS A 32 -21.16 -12.40 13.18
C LYS A 32 -20.66 -11.13 13.87
N LEU A 33 -19.44 -10.69 13.58
CA LEU A 33 -18.89 -9.44 14.13
C LEU A 33 -19.62 -8.22 13.58
N GLN A 34 -19.87 -8.16 12.27
CA GLN A 34 -20.62 -7.08 11.63
C GLN A 34 -22.02 -6.92 12.23
N LYS A 35 -22.73 -8.02 12.49
CA LYS A 35 -24.05 -8.00 13.15
C LYS A 35 -23.99 -7.43 14.57
N LYS A 36 -22.91 -7.67 15.32
CA LYS A 36 -22.72 -7.09 16.66
C LYS A 36 -22.42 -5.59 16.62
N THR A 37 -21.82 -5.11 15.53
CA THR A 37 -21.44 -3.70 15.36
C THR A 37 -22.53 -2.83 14.72
N ASN A 38 -23.73 -3.36 14.46
CA ASN A 38 -24.89 -2.63 13.91
C ASN A 38 -25.46 -1.51 14.82
N LYS A 39 -24.73 -1.09 15.85
CA LYS A 39 -25.08 0.10 16.64
C LYS A 39 -24.76 1.34 15.81
N LYS A 40 -25.56 2.42 15.96
CA LYS A 40 -25.27 3.71 15.33
C LYS A 40 -23.86 4.15 15.72
N GLN A 41 -22.98 4.30 14.73
CA GLN A 41 -21.61 4.79 14.93
C GLN A 41 -21.61 6.32 14.94
N SER A 42 -20.83 6.92 15.84
CA SER A 42 -20.53 8.35 15.81
C SER A 42 -19.64 8.69 14.61
N ASP A 43 -19.65 9.94 14.18
CA ASP A 43 -18.84 10.37 13.03
C ASP A 43 -17.34 10.21 13.30
N PHE A 44 -16.90 10.45 14.54
CA PHE A 44 -15.54 10.14 14.97
C PHE A 44 -15.19 8.65 14.84
N SER A 45 -16.12 7.75 15.19
CA SER A 45 -15.90 6.31 15.02
C SER A 45 -15.75 5.93 13.55
N LYS A 46 -16.52 6.54 12.65
CA LYS A 46 -16.41 6.32 11.20
C LYS A 46 -15.03 6.79 10.70
N GLN A 47 -14.61 8.00 11.07
CA GLN A 47 -13.29 8.54 10.72
C GLN A 47 -12.15 7.65 11.25
N LEU A 48 -12.21 7.23 12.51
CA LEU A 48 -11.21 6.34 13.10
C LEU A 48 -11.14 5.00 12.35
N GLN A 49 -12.29 4.43 11.99
CA GLN A 49 -12.35 3.19 11.22
C GLN A 49 -11.71 3.36 9.84
N THR A 50 -11.96 4.48 9.15
CA THR A 50 -11.32 4.81 7.85
C THR A 50 -9.80 4.92 7.98
N ILE A 51 -9.30 5.63 9.00
CA ILE A 51 -7.86 5.76 9.27
C ILE A 51 -7.23 4.40 9.58
N GLN A 52 -7.90 3.56 10.37
CA GLN A 52 -7.42 2.21 10.68
C GLN A 52 -7.39 1.31 9.44
N LYS A 53 -8.41 1.39 8.56
CA LYS A 53 -8.44 0.68 7.27
C LYS A 53 -7.25 1.09 6.41
N LEU A 54 -7.01 2.39 6.24
CA LEU A 54 -5.86 2.91 5.47
C LEU A 54 -4.52 2.50 6.07
N SER A 55 -4.36 2.66 7.38
CA SER A 55 -3.15 2.24 8.10
C SER A 55 -2.84 0.77 7.86
N LEU A 56 -3.86 -0.10 7.95
CA LEU A 56 -3.69 -1.54 7.75
C LEU A 56 -3.41 -1.91 6.29
N PHE A 57 -3.99 -1.18 5.34
CA PHE A 57 -3.74 -1.39 3.92
C PHE A 57 -2.27 -1.12 3.55
N TYR A 58 -1.71 -0.02 4.04
CA TYR A 58 -0.32 0.37 3.84
C TYR A 58 0.64 -0.21 4.90
N ASP A 59 0.37 -1.42 5.40
CA ASP A 59 1.29 -2.17 6.26
C ASP A 59 1.52 -1.60 7.67
N LYS A 60 0.43 -1.21 8.32
CA LYS A 60 0.38 -0.70 9.71
C LYS A 60 1.21 0.57 9.88
N LEU A 61 1.07 1.52 8.95
CA LEU A 61 1.64 2.85 9.16
C LEU A 61 1.08 3.44 10.46
N PRO A 62 1.94 3.94 11.38
CA PRO A 62 1.46 4.46 12.65
C PRO A 62 0.55 5.67 12.39
N ILE A 63 -0.65 5.63 12.98
CA ILE A 63 -1.70 6.65 12.82
C ILE A 63 -1.17 8.06 13.14
N LYS A 64 -0.26 8.18 14.11
CA LYS A 64 0.39 9.46 14.44
C LYS A 64 1.17 10.06 13.26
N LYS A 65 1.82 9.24 12.42
CA LYS A 65 2.52 9.75 11.23
C LYS A 65 1.54 10.22 10.16
N MET A 66 0.43 9.51 10.00
CA MET A 66 -0.68 9.93 9.13
C MET A 66 -1.28 11.27 9.62
N GLN A 67 -1.52 11.42 10.92
CA GLN A 67 -2.05 12.67 11.48
C GLN A 67 -1.07 13.85 11.35
N LYS A 68 0.24 13.62 11.48
CA LYS A 68 1.28 14.67 11.32
C LYS A 68 1.40 15.18 9.88
N SER A 69 1.26 14.32 8.87
CA SER A 69 1.25 14.79 7.47
C SER A 69 0.06 15.68 7.13
N LYS A 70 -1.07 15.58 7.88
CA LYS A 70 -2.24 16.45 7.67
C LYS A 70 -2.00 17.93 8.01
N THR A 71 -0.96 18.25 8.76
CA THR A 71 -0.72 19.63 9.23
C THR A 71 0.20 20.44 8.33
N GLN A 72 0.85 19.81 7.34
CA GLN A 72 1.91 20.44 6.55
C GLN A 72 1.45 21.08 5.23
N THR A 73 0.25 20.76 4.73
CA THR A 73 -0.25 21.28 3.45
C THR A 73 -1.63 21.92 3.63
N TYR A 74 -1.75 23.19 3.22
CA TYR A 74 -2.90 24.06 3.52
C TYR A 74 -4.08 23.84 2.56
N LEU A 75 -3.83 23.32 1.36
CA LEU A 75 -4.79 23.35 0.25
C LEU A 75 -5.64 22.07 0.12
N ASP A 76 -5.11 20.88 0.47
CA ASP A 76 -5.87 19.60 0.41
C ASP A 76 -5.28 18.53 1.35
N LYS A 77 -5.64 18.60 2.65
CA LYS A 77 -5.08 17.72 3.70
C LYS A 77 -5.31 16.22 3.44
N LYS A 78 -6.47 15.87 2.87
CA LYS A 78 -6.87 14.48 2.56
C LYS A 78 -5.95 13.84 1.52
N ASN A 79 -5.80 14.55 0.40
CA ASN A 79 -5.07 14.08 -0.76
C ASN A 79 -3.56 14.07 -0.48
N SER A 80 -3.05 15.12 0.17
CA SER A 80 -1.63 15.23 0.52
C SER A 80 -1.11 14.05 1.34
N LEU A 81 -1.85 13.65 2.38
CA LEU A 81 -1.46 12.50 3.21
C LEU A 81 -1.33 11.23 2.39
N LEU A 82 -2.28 11.02 1.48
CA LEU A 82 -2.32 9.81 0.69
C LEU A 82 -1.22 9.81 -0.37
N PHE A 83 -0.96 10.97 -0.97
CA PHE A 83 0.13 11.17 -1.93
C PHE A 83 1.49 10.93 -1.27
N ASP A 84 1.68 11.40 -0.03
CA ASP A 84 2.91 11.15 0.72
C ASP A 84 3.11 9.68 1.08
N ILE A 85 2.03 8.92 1.30
CA ILE A 85 2.13 7.48 1.51
C ILE A 85 2.48 6.78 0.19
N GLU A 86 1.88 7.23 -0.91
CA GLU A 86 2.04 6.64 -2.24
C GLU A 86 3.44 6.86 -2.82
N LYS A 87 4.08 7.99 -2.49
CA LYS A 87 5.48 8.33 -2.85
C LYS A 87 6.55 7.52 -2.09
N ARG A 88 6.16 6.72 -1.10
CA ARG A 88 7.13 5.90 -0.36
C ARG A 88 7.69 4.78 -1.22
N LEU A 89 9.00 4.58 -1.14
CA LEU A 89 9.70 3.55 -1.91
C LEU A 89 9.12 2.14 -1.70
N ASP A 90 8.77 1.77 -0.47
CA ASP A 90 8.15 0.46 -0.18
C ASP A 90 6.79 0.27 -0.85
N VAL A 91 5.99 1.32 -0.96
CA VAL A 91 4.68 1.32 -1.62
C VAL A 91 4.84 1.28 -3.13
N ILE A 92 5.72 2.12 -3.70
CA ILE A 92 5.98 2.17 -5.14
C ILE A 92 6.38 0.78 -5.65
N LEU A 93 7.29 0.08 -5.00
CA LEU A 93 7.72 -1.26 -5.46
C LEU A 93 6.59 -2.29 -5.50
N VAL A 94 5.59 -2.17 -4.63
CA VAL A 94 4.40 -3.02 -4.64
C VAL A 94 3.43 -2.58 -5.74
N ARG A 95 3.26 -1.27 -5.95
CA ARG A 95 2.45 -0.73 -7.05
C ARG A 95 2.96 -1.15 -8.42
N LEU A 96 4.27 -1.19 -8.58
CA LEU A 96 4.93 -1.63 -9.81
C LEU A 96 4.96 -3.16 -9.98
N ASN A 97 4.45 -3.91 -9.00
CA ASN A 97 4.46 -5.37 -8.96
C ASN A 97 5.85 -6.00 -8.97
N PHE A 98 6.90 -5.22 -8.66
CA PHE A 98 8.24 -5.75 -8.39
C PHE A 98 8.22 -6.64 -7.14
N CYS A 99 7.36 -6.29 -6.18
CA CYS A 99 7.09 -7.07 -4.98
C CYS A 99 5.62 -7.47 -4.88
N SER A 100 5.35 -8.65 -4.33
CA SER A 100 3.98 -9.13 -4.08
C SER A 100 3.38 -8.56 -2.79
N THR A 101 4.23 -8.19 -1.84
CA THR A 101 3.86 -7.64 -0.55
C THR A 101 4.84 -6.54 -0.16
N THR A 102 4.35 -5.59 0.61
CA THR A 102 5.12 -4.50 1.22
C THR A 102 6.20 -5.04 2.16
N PHE A 103 5.97 -6.13 2.92
CA PHE A 103 7.02 -6.83 3.66
C PHE A 103 8.20 -7.27 2.77
N GLN A 104 7.90 -7.85 1.61
CA GLN A 104 8.92 -8.25 0.64
C GLN A 104 9.68 -7.02 0.09
N ALA A 105 8.98 -5.92 -0.19
CA ALA A 105 9.60 -4.67 -0.62
C ALA A 105 10.55 -4.12 0.46
N ARG A 106 10.10 -4.05 1.71
CA ARG A 106 10.92 -3.63 2.85
C ARG A 106 12.15 -4.50 3.03
N GLN A 107 12.00 -5.82 2.89
CA GLN A 107 13.14 -6.73 2.94
C GLN A 107 14.16 -6.42 1.84
N LEU A 108 13.73 -6.20 0.60
CA LEU A 108 14.65 -5.83 -0.48
C LEU A 108 15.37 -4.50 -0.22
N ILE A 109 14.64 -3.51 0.31
CA ILE A 109 15.21 -2.20 0.65
C ILE A 109 16.23 -2.35 1.77
N SER A 110 15.88 -2.99 2.89
CA SER A 110 16.80 -3.20 4.02
C SER A 110 18.02 -4.05 3.65
N HIS A 111 17.87 -4.99 2.71
CA HIS A 111 18.98 -5.76 2.13
C HIS A 111 19.77 -4.99 1.06
N LYS A 112 19.54 -3.67 0.91
CA LYS A 112 20.36 -2.80 0.07
C LYS A 112 20.33 -3.17 -1.44
N LYS A 113 19.21 -3.71 -1.92
CA LYS A 113 19.06 -4.17 -3.31
C LYS A 113 18.47 -3.14 -4.26
N ILE A 114 18.10 -1.95 -3.77
CA ILE A 114 17.40 -0.92 -4.53
C ILE A 114 18.24 0.35 -4.55
N TYR A 115 18.24 0.99 -5.72
CA TYR A 115 18.91 2.23 -5.99
C TYR A 115 17.90 3.28 -6.43
N VAL A 116 18.07 4.50 -5.92
CA VAL A 116 17.36 5.70 -6.38
C VAL A 116 18.41 6.66 -6.90
N ASN A 117 18.28 7.10 -8.16
CA ASN A 117 19.27 7.94 -8.84
C ASN A 117 20.71 7.41 -8.68
N TYR A 118 20.89 6.09 -8.90
CA TYR A 118 22.16 5.38 -8.76
C TYR A 118 22.75 5.31 -7.35
N LYS A 119 22.10 5.86 -6.33
CA LYS A 119 22.50 5.76 -4.92
C LYS A 119 21.72 4.65 -4.22
N MET A 120 22.42 3.86 -3.40
CA MET A 120 21.80 2.78 -2.64
C MET A 120 20.90 3.33 -1.54
N VAL A 121 19.65 2.85 -1.47
CA VAL A 121 18.70 3.23 -0.43
C VAL A 121 18.34 2.02 0.43
N ASN A 122 18.49 2.15 1.74
CA ASN A 122 18.17 1.11 2.73
C ASN A 122 16.97 1.44 3.63
N ILE A 123 16.36 2.61 3.46
CA ILE A 123 15.23 3.08 4.26
C ILE A 123 13.93 2.82 3.49
N PRO A 124 13.02 1.96 3.99
CA PRO A 124 11.78 1.63 3.28
C PRO A 124 10.81 2.80 3.15
N GLY A 125 10.81 3.70 4.14
CA GLY A 125 10.02 4.92 4.12
C GLY A 125 10.67 6.10 3.41
N PHE A 126 11.66 5.84 2.53
CA PHE A 126 12.25 6.87 1.70
C PHE A 126 11.18 7.48 0.79
N GLN A 127 11.10 8.81 0.77
CA GLN A 127 10.18 9.55 -0.09
C GLN A 127 10.84 9.78 -1.44
N VAL A 128 10.20 9.28 -2.49
CA VAL A 128 10.68 9.43 -3.86
C VAL A 128 10.15 10.74 -4.43
N SER A 129 11.04 11.52 -5.02
CA SER A 129 10.72 12.78 -5.68
C SER A 129 10.35 12.56 -7.14
N ASN A 130 9.62 13.51 -7.72
CA ASN A 130 9.28 13.47 -9.14
C ASN A 130 10.57 13.52 -9.98
N GLY A 131 10.66 12.69 -11.01
CA GLY A 131 11.84 12.51 -11.85
C GLY A 131 12.84 11.48 -11.34
N ASP A 132 12.70 10.96 -10.12
CA ASP A 132 13.65 10.00 -9.57
C ASP A 132 13.60 8.65 -10.30
N LEU A 133 14.79 8.14 -10.64
CA LEU A 133 14.99 6.84 -11.25
C LEU A 133 15.17 5.76 -10.19
N ILE A 134 14.19 4.87 -10.06
CA ILE A 134 14.26 3.67 -9.22
C ILE A 134 14.80 2.51 -10.05
N SER A 135 15.80 1.82 -9.53
CA SER A 135 16.39 0.64 -10.16
C SER A 135 16.76 -0.43 -9.14
N ILE A 136 16.91 -1.67 -9.62
CA ILE A 136 17.22 -2.84 -8.81
C ILE A 136 18.63 -3.33 -9.11
N GLN A 137 19.35 -3.77 -8.07
CA GLN A 137 20.71 -4.32 -8.20
C GLN A 137 20.75 -5.56 -9.11
N GLY A 138 21.74 -5.61 -10.01
CA GLY A 138 21.96 -6.66 -11.00
C GLY A 138 21.77 -8.09 -10.49
N ASN A 139 22.47 -8.46 -9.41
CA ASN A 139 22.44 -9.82 -8.85
C ASN A 139 21.05 -10.24 -8.32
N SER A 140 20.23 -9.27 -7.92
CA SER A 140 18.87 -9.54 -7.44
C SER A 140 17.82 -9.60 -8.56
N LEU A 141 18.19 -9.19 -9.79
CA LEU A 141 17.27 -9.13 -10.93
C LEU A 141 16.73 -10.51 -11.29
N TYR A 142 17.54 -11.56 -11.30
CA TYR A 142 17.11 -12.88 -11.76
C TYR A 142 15.94 -13.45 -10.92
N CYS A 143 16.12 -13.46 -9.60
CA CYS A 143 15.11 -13.93 -8.64
C CYS A 143 13.85 -13.07 -8.64
N ILE A 144 13.98 -11.76 -8.91
CA ILE A 144 12.85 -10.84 -8.96
C ILE A 144 12.10 -10.97 -10.28
N LYS A 145 12.80 -11.08 -11.43
CA LYS A 145 12.20 -11.26 -12.76
C LYS A 145 11.30 -12.49 -12.84
N SER A 146 11.72 -13.62 -12.27
CA SER A 146 10.89 -14.85 -12.26
C SER A 146 9.59 -14.66 -11.47
N LYS A 147 9.65 -13.94 -10.34
CA LYS A 147 8.50 -13.62 -9.49
C LYS A 147 7.58 -12.56 -10.10
N ILE A 148 8.13 -11.57 -10.82
CA ILE A 148 7.33 -10.50 -11.45
C ILE A 148 6.32 -11.07 -12.44
N ARG A 149 6.72 -12.03 -13.28
CA ARG A 149 5.79 -12.63 -14.26
C ARG A 149 4.61 -13.31 -13.57
N GLN A 150 4.87 -13.98 -12.43
CA GLN A 150 3.81 -14.56 -11.60
C GLN A 150 2.96 -13.49 -10.92
N ASN A 151 3.57 -12.42 -10.40
CA ASN A 151 2.85 -11.30 -9.77
C ASN A 151 1.93 -10.59 -10.76
N LEU A 152 2.43 -10.22 -11.95
CA LEU A 152 1.65 -9.58 -13.01
C LEU A 152 0.46 -10.45 -13.44
N ARG A 153 0.66 -11.76 -13.61
CA ARG A 153 -0.43 -12.70 -13.94
C ARG A 153 -1.42 -12.89 -12.80
N SER A 154 -0.91 -12.92 -11.57
CA SER A 154 -1.72 -13.16 -10.39
C SER A 154 -2.29 -11.88 -9.78
N ASN A 155 -2.06 -10.70 -10.36
CA ASN A 155 -2.33 -9.39 -9.76
C ASN A 155 -3.72 -9.32 -9.10
N ARG A 156 -3.75 -9.41 -7.75
CA ARG A 156 -5.01 -9.43 -6.99
C ARG A 156 -5.36 -8.11 -6.32
N ILE A 157 -4.38 -7.24 -6.05
CA ILE A 157 -4.58 -5.94 -5.36
C ILE A 157 -4.66 -4.83 -6.39
N TRP A 158 -3.60 -4.67 -7.18
CA TRP A 158 -3.44 -3.63 -8.17
C TRP A 158 -3.52 -4.25 -9.55
N LYS A 159 -4.71 -4.20 -10.16
CA LYS A 159 -4.91 -4.77 -11.50
C LYS A 159 -4.15 -3.99 -12.55
N MET A 160 -4.16 -2.66 -12.45
CA MET A 160 -3.56 -1.74 -13.41
C MET A 160 -2.33 -1.05 -12.83
N LYS A 161 -1.38 -0.69 -13.70
CA LYS A 161 -0.28 0.20 -13.33
C LYS A 161 -0.85 1.59 -13.02
N PRO A 162 -0.36 2.30 -11.99
CA PRO A 162 -0.72 3.69 -11.77
C PRO A 162 -0.22 4.58 -12.91
N THR A 163 -0.94 5.65 -13.20
CA THR A 163 -0.64 6.59 -14.30
C THR A 163 0.60 7.43 -14.06
N HIS A 164 0.85 7.82 -12.81
CA HIS A 164 1.97 8.67 -12.39
C HIS A 164 3.33 7.96 -12.36
N LEU A 165 3.38 6.65 -12.63
CA LEU A 165 4.62 5.87 -12.66
C LEU A 165 4.84 5.23 -14.03
N GLU A 166 6.05 5.40 -14.54
CA GLU A 166 6.50 4.73 -15.74
C GLU A 166 7.47 3.60 -15.39
N VAL A 167 7.29 2.43 -16.01
CA VAL A 167 8.08 1.24 -15.70
C VAL A 167 8.51 0.51 -16.95
N ASN A 168 9.78 0.15 -16.98
CA ASN A 168 10.31 -0.82 -17.92
C ASN A 168 10.52 -2.17 -17.22
N TYR A 169 9.63 -3.13 -17.51
CA TYR A 169 9.68 -4.47 -16.90
C TYR A 169 10.84 -5.35 -17.37
N ARG A 170 11.51 -5.02 -18.49
CA ARG A 170 12.66 -5.78 -18.98
C ARG A 170 13.92 -5.44 -18.18
N THR A 171 14.14 -4.14 -17.94
CA THR A 171 15.30 -3.60 -17.22
C THR A 171 15.04 -3.44 -15.72
N LEU A 172 13.78 -3.53 -15.26
CA LEU A 172 13.35 -3.28 -13.89
C LEU A 172 13.75 -1.89 -13.39
N LYS A 173 13.58 -0.92 -14.27
CA LYS A 173 13.72 0.50 -13.98
C LYS A 173 12.35 1.16 -13.96
N ALA A 174 12.18 2.14 -13.09
CA ALA A 174 10.96 2.90 -12.95
C ALA A 174 11.25 4.36 -12.65
N VAL A 175 10.37 5.25 -13.10
CA VAL A 175 10.46 6.69 -12.85
C VAL A 175 9.11 7.19 -12.33
N LEU A 176 9.15 8.02 -11.29
CA LEU A 176 7.98 8.76 -10.84
C LEU A 176 7.85 10.01 -11.72
N LEU A 177 6.80 10.10 -12.53
CA LEU A 177 6.65 11.20 -13.50
C LEU A 177 6.14 12.48 -12.83
N TYR A 178 5.07 12.37 -12.05
CA TYR A 178 4.39 13.48 -11.40
C TYR A 178 3.71 13.01 -10.10
N GLU A 179 3.20 13.95 -9.30
CA GLU A 179 2.48 13.58 -8.09
C GLU A 179 1.15 12.89 -8.42
N PRO A 180 0.75 11.83 -7.71
CA PRO A 180 -0.53 11.19 -7.93
C PRO A 180 -1.67 12.21 -7.74
N GLN A 181 -2.58 12.32 -8.72
CA GLN A 181 -3.77 13.16 -8.59
C GLN A 181 -4.94 12.39 -7.97
N GLN A 182 -5.07 11.10 -8.31
CA GLN A 182 -6.09 10.22 -7.77
C GLN A 182 -5.48 8.85 -7.51
N ILE A 183 -5.90 8.24 -6.39
CA ILE A 183 -5.49 6.90 -6.01
C ILE A 183 -6.71 6.01 -6.00
N GLN A 184 -6.70 5.02 -6.89
CA GLN A 184 -7.70 3.97 -6.90
C GLN A 184 -7.34 2.97 -5.81
N PHE A 185 -8.34 2.52 -5.06
CA PHE A 185 -8.25 1.41 -4.11
C PHE A 185 -9.08 0.22 -4.62
N PRO A 186 -8.70 -1.02 -4.28
CA PRO A 186 -9.49 -2.18 -4.66
C PRO A 186 -10.80 -2.30 -3.86
N TYR A 187 -10.96 -1.50 -2.79
CA TYR A 187 -12.15 -1.44 -1.96
C TYR A 187 -12.60 0.01 -1.79
N ASN A 188 -13.89 0.21 -1.56
CA ASN A 188 -14.44 1.54 -1.31
C ASN A 188 -13.96 2.04 0.05
N ILE A 189 -13.22 3.14 0.03
CA ILE A 189 -12.84 3.91 1.20
C ILE A 189 -13.49 5.27 1.04
N ASP A 190 -14.33 5.65 2.00
CA ASP A 190 -14.90 6.98 2.05
C ASP A 190 -13.83 7.94 2.55
N LEU A 191 -13.04 8.46 1.61
CA LEU A 191 -11.95 9.41 1.88
C LEU A 191 -12.49 10.73 2.43
N ASP A 192 -13.77 11.03 2.21
CA ASP A 192 -14.42 12.24 2.71
C ASP A 192 -14.45 12.32 4.24
N LEU A 193 -14.43 11.17 4.91
CA LEU A 193 -14.40 11.08 6.38
C LEU A 193 -13.03 11.47 6.98
N LEU A 194 -12.02 11.78 6.15
CA LEU A 194 -10.66 12.09 6.61
C LEU A 194 -10.38 13.58 6.82
N ASP A 195 -11.38 14.46 6.70
CA ASP A 195 -11.26 15.89 7.03
C ASP A 195 -10.76 16.13 8.47
#